data_AF-A0AAD6KLB6-F1
#
_entry.id   AF-A0AAD6KLB6-F1
#
_cell.length_a   1.000
_cell.length_b   1.000
_cell.length_c   1.000
_cell.angle_alpha   90.00
_cell.angle_beta   90.00
_cell.angle_gamma   90.00
#
_symmetry.space_group_name_H-M   'P 1'
#
loop_
_entity.id
_entity.type
_entity.pdbx_description
1 polymer ?
#
loop_
_entity_poly.entity_id
_entity_poly.type
_entity_poly.pdbx_seq_one_letter_code
_entity_poly.pdbx_strand_id
1 'polypeptide(L)'
;MGALDVARVVNKNQSWRLISCIWLHAGVFHVVANMLSLLLIGIRLEQEFGFFRVGLVYIISGFGGSLLSALFIQTGISVGASGALFGLLGGMLSELITNWTIYANKVAALTTLLCIIAINLAVGLLPHVDNYAHIGGFLSGFFLGFVFLIRPQFKWINQKACPPGYIAPPAKSKHKTYQYVLWIVSLIVILVGFTLGMVALLRGVNVNDHCSWCHYLSCVPTSLWSCNSRQVSCQSAQLGNQLNLTCMSNGKSNLYYLSGDDLSKVQQLCAQLCN
;
A
#
# COMPACT_ATOMS: atom_id res chain seq x y z
N MET A 1 -9.38 -8.88 -15.78
CA MET A 1 -9.51 -7.80 -14.77
C MET A 1 -8.12 -7.32 -14.35
N GLY A 2 -7.99 -6.09 -13.84
CA GLY A 2 -6.72 -5.43 -13.49
C GLY A 2 -6.23 -5.62 -12.04
N ALA A 3 -6.66 -6.69 -11.38
CA ALA A 3 -6.24 -6.98 -10.00
C ALA A 3 -4.77 -7.36 -9.92
N LEU A 4 -4.18 -7.19 -8.73
CA LEU A 4 -2.82 -7.61 -8.46
C LEU A 4 -2.76 -9.14 -8.37
N ASP A 5 -1.99 -9.72 -9.27
CA ASP A 5 -1.74 -11.16 -9.40
C ASP A 5 -0.24 -11.29 -9.72
N VAL A 6 0.55 -11.73 -8.73
CA VAL A 6 2.01 -11.72 -8.79
C VAL A 6 2.52 -12.61 -9.92
N ALA A 7 1.90 -13.78 -10.13
CA ALA A 7 2.27 -14.68 -11.21
C ALA A 7 2.11 -14.02 -12.59
N ARG A 8 1.08 -13.17 -12.79
CA ARG A 8 0.93 -12.41 -14.04
C ARG A 8 1.91 -11.24 -14.15
N VAL A 9 2.25 -10.60 -13.04
CA VAL A 9 3.25 -9.52 -13.02
C VAL A 9 4.61 -10.05 -13.44
N VAL A 10 5.06 -11.14 -12.83
CA VAL A 10 6.40 -11.72 -13.04
C VAL A 10 6.46 -12.54 -14.33
N ASN A 11 5.55 -13.50 -14.54
CA ASN A 11 5.67 -14.45 -15.65
C ASN A 11 5.12 -13.91 -16.97
N LYS A 12 4.23 -12.91 -16.92
CA LYS A 12 3.59 -12.32 -18.11
C LYS A 12 3.92 -10.85 -18.32
N ASN A 13 4.89 -10.30 -17.59
CA ASN A 13 5.31 -8.90 -17.65
C ASN A 13 4.16 -7.89 -17.51
N GLN A 14 3.14 -8.21 -16.71
CA GLN A 14 1.96 -7.34 -16.52
C GLN A 14 2.15 -6.38 -15.34
N SER A 15 3.26 -5.64 -15.31
CA SER A 15 3.62 -4.73 -14.21
C SER A 15 2.60 -3.59 -13.99
N TRP A 16 1.82 -3.23 -15.01
CA TRP A 16 0.71 -2.28 -14.90
C TRP A 16 -0.33 -2.67 -13.84
N ARG A 17 -0.40 -3.96 -13.46
CA ARG A 17 -1.28 -4.47 -12.40
C ARG A 17 -0.97 -3.90 -11.01
N LEU A 18 0.28 -3.50 -10.77
CA LEU A 18 0.70 -2.84 -9.53
C LEU A 18 0.04 -1.47 -9.35
N ILE A 19 -0.43 -0.87 -10.43
CA ILE A 19 -1.12 0.42 -10.42
C ILE A 19 -2.63 0.19 -10.55
N SER A 20 -3.07 -0.59 -11.53
CA SER A 20 -4.50 -0.74 -11.81
C SER A 20 -5.32 -1.35 -10.66
N CYS A 21 -4.69 -2.14 -9.77
CA CYS A 21 -5.37 -2.73 -8.62
C CYS A 21 -5.89 -1.71 -7.61
N ILE A 22 -5.33 -0.48 -7.60
CA ILE A 22 -5.73 0.62 -6.71
C ILE A 22 -7.20 1.03 -6.92
N TRP A 23 -7.74 0.86 -8.14
CA TRP A 23 -9.12 1.21 -8.48
C TRP A 23 -10.12 0.07 -8.28
N LEU A 24 -9.63 -1.16 -8.08
CA LEU A 24 -10.50 -2.32 -7.91
C LEU A 24 -10.83 -2.54 -6.43
N HIS A 25 -12.00 -3.13 -6.19
CA HIS A 25 -12.50 -3.36 -4.84
C HIS A 25 -13.18 -4.72 -4.76
N ALA A 26 -13.05 -5.39 -3.62
CA ALA A 26 -13.55 -6.75 -3.41
C ALA A 26 -15.07 -6.82 -3.16
N GLY A 27 -15.73 -5.70 -2.85
CA GLY A 27 -17.17 -5.66 -2.59
C GLY A 27 -17.68 -4.28 -2.19
N VAL A 28 -19.00 -4.14 -2.03
CA VAL A 28 -19.68 -2.86 -1.79
C VAL A 28 -19.21 -2.20 -0.49
N PHE A 29 -19.17 -2.94 0.62
CA PHE A 29 -18.68 -2.41 1.91
C PHE A 29 -17.24 -1.91 1.81
N HIS A 30 -16.37 -2.62 1.09
CA HIS A 30 -14.97 -2.22 0.90
C HIS A 30 -14.86 -0.92 0.09
N VAL A 31 -15.66 -0.75 -0.98
CA VAL A 31 -15.72 0.52 -1.73
C VAL A 31 -16.18 1.65 -0.82
N VAL A 32 -17.28 1.47 -0.10
CA VAL A 32 -17.84 2.53 0.76
C VAL A 32 -16.85 2.96 1.84
N ALA A 33 -16.19 2.01 2.51
CA ALA A 33 -15.18 2.30 3.52
C ALA A 33 -13.98 3.08 2.96
N ASN A 34 -13.46 2.67 1.78
CA ASN A 34 -12.35 3.36 1.14
C ASN A 34 -12.76 4.77 0.68
N MET A 35 -13.94 4.93 0.08
CA MET A 35 -14.40 6.24 -0.39
C MET A 35 -14.67 7.19 0.76
N LEU A 36 -15.27 6.72 1.86
CA LEU A 36 -15.46 7.54 3.06
C LEU A 36 -14.12 7.98 3.65
N SER A 37 -13.16 7.07 3.74
CA SER A 37 -11.80 7.37 4.22
C SER A 37 -11.10 8.37 3.30
N LEU A 38 -11.23 8.21 1.98
CA LEU A 38 -10.68 9.13 0.98
C LEU A 38 -11.31 10.52 1.11
N LEU A 39 -12.62 10.63 1.33
CA LEU A 39 -13.29 11.91 1.51
C LEU A 39 -12.80 12.61 2.79
N LEU A 40 -12.75 11.89 3.92
CA LEU A 40 -12.35 12.48 5.20
C LEU A 40 -10.89 12.94 5.22
N ILE A 41 -9.98 12.12 4.71
CA ILE A 41 -8.53 12.39 4.74
C ILE A 41 -8.11 13.22 3.52
N GLY A 42 -8.58 12.82 2.34
CA GLY A 42 -8.21 13.42 1.06
C GLY A 42 -8.67 14.87 0.94
N ILE A 43 -9.93 15.19 1.29
CA ILE A 43 -10.42 16.58 1.23
C ILE A 43 -9.56 17.50 2.12
N ARG A 44 -9.25 17.05 3.34
CA ARG A 44 -8.42 17.82 4.26
C ARG A 44 -7.03 18.10 3.67
N LEU A 45 -6.36 17.06 3.16
CA LEU A 45 -5.04 17.20 2.56
C LEU A 45 -5.08 18.05 1.28
N GLU A 46 -6.12 17.91 0.47
CA GLU A 46 -6.28 18.62 -0.78
C GLU A 46 -6.53 20.12 -0.57
N GLN A 47 -7.34 20.50 0.41
CA GLN A 47 -7.53 21.90 0.81
C GLN A 47 -6.22 22.54 1.27
N GLU A 48 -5.33 21.75 1.86
CA GLU A 48 -4.07 22.21 2.44
C GLU A 48 -2.91 22.28 1.45
N PHE A 49 -2.81 21.30 0.54
CA PHE A 49 -1.64 21.09 -0.34
C PHE A 49 -1.98 21.10 -1.83
N GLY A 50 -3.27 21.11 -2.18
CA GLY A 50 -3.76 21.06 -3.55
C GLY A 50 -3.85 19.64 -4.12
N PHE A 51 -4.80 19.48 -5.05
CA PHE A 51 -5.14 18.21 -5.70
C PHE A 51 -3.93 17.45 -6.22
N PHE A 52 -3.05 18.14 -6.97
CA PHE A 52 -1.96 17.49 -7.68
C PHE A 52 -0.98 16.78 -6.75
N ARG A 53 -0.60 17.43 -5.63
CA ARG A 53 0.36 16.87 -4.68
C ARG A 53 -0.23 15.68 -3.94
N VAL A 54 -1.48 15.80 -3.49
CA VAL A 54 -2.19 14.72 -2.79
C VAL A 54 -2.44 13.54 -3.73
N GLY A 55 -2.81 13.81 -4.98
CA GLY A 55 -2.96 12.79 -6.01
C GLY A 55 -1.67 12.02 -6.28
N LEU A 56 -0.52 12.71 -6.35
CA LEU A 56 0.78 12.05 -6.48
C LEU A 56 1.10 11.18 -5.27
N VAL A 57 0.91 11.68 -4.04
CA VAL A 57 1.12 10.88 -2.82
C VAL A 57 0.23 9.65 -2.84
N TYR A 58 -1.05 9.79 -3.20
CA TYR A 58 -2.00 8.69 -3.27
C TYR A 58 -1.56 7.61 -4.26
N ILE A 59 -1.28 7.97 -5.51
CA ILE A 59 -0.96 7.00 -6.57
C ILE A 59 0.38 6.30 -6.30
N ILE A 60 1.41 7.07 -5.93
CA ILE A 60 2.75 6.53 -5.70
C ILE A 60 2.78 5.65 -4.44
N SER A 61 2.03 6.03 -3.39
CA SER A 61 1.90 5.18 -2.19
C SER A 61 1.11 3.91 -2.48
N GLY A 62 0.05 3.99 -3.29
CA GLY A 62 -0.68 2.81 -3.75
C GLY A 62 0.24 1.83 -4.47
N PHE A 63 1.08 2.32 -5.39
CA PHE A 63 2.12 1.52 -6.03
C PHE A 63 3.09 0.90 -5.02
N GLY A 64 3.59 1.67 -4.05
CA GLY A 64 4.49 1.17 -3.00
C GLY A 64 3.85 0.09 -2.12
N GLY A 65 2.55 0.22 -1.82
CA GLY A 65 1.76 -0.81 -1.17
C GLY A 65 1.66 -2.08 -2.01
N SER A 66 1.25 -1.96 -3.27
CA SER A 66 1.16 -3.11 -4.19
C SER A 66 2.50 -3.80 -4.42
N LEU A 67 3.60 -3.04 -4.47
CA LEU A 67 4.95 -3.58 -4.58
C LEU A 67 5.33 -4.38 -3.34
N LEU A 68 5.10 -3.85 -2.14
CA LEU A 68 5.42 -4.57 -0.90
C LEU A 68 4.54 -5.82 -0.75
N SER A 69 3.24 -5.70 -1.03
CA SER A 69 2.33 -6.86 -1.08
C SER A 69 2.84 -7.94 -2.02
N ALA A 70 3.23 -7.59 -3.25
CA ALA A 70 3.71 -8.55 -4.24
C ALA A 70 5.04 -9.24 -3.85
N LEU A 71 5.85 -8.62 -2.98
CA LEU A 71 7.10 -9.21 -2.49
C LEU A 71 6.87 -10.23 -1.35
N PHE A 72 5.79 -10.10 -0.58
CA PHE A 72 5.50 -10.95 0.58
C PHE A 72 4.35 -11.94 0.35
N ILE A 73 3.40 -11.62 -0.52
CA ILE A 73 2.21 -12.43 -0.81
C ILE A 73 2.28 -12.89 -2.27
N GLN A 74 2.75 -14.12 -2.49
CA GLN A 74 2.84 -14.70 -3.83
C GLN A 74 1.52 -15.33 -4.32
N THR A 75 0.66 -15.71 -3.37
CA THR A 75 -0.59 -16.41 -3.64
C THR A 75 -1.78 -15.58 -3.17
N GLY A 76 -2.68 -15.24 -4.09
CA GLY A 76 -3.87 -14.47 -3.79
C GLY A 76 -4.08 -13.33 -4.79
N ILE A 77 -5.28 -12.77 -4.77
CA ILE A 77 -5.63 -11.60 -5.56
C ILE A 77 -5.78 -10.44 -4.60
N SER A 78 -4.99 -9.39 -4.79
CA SER A 78 -5.10 -8.15 -4.00
C SER A 78 -5.73 -7.04 -4.84
N VAL A 79 -6.67 -6.32 -4.23
CA VAL A 79 -7.40 -5.19 -4.81
C VAL A 79 -7.68 -4.18 -3.70
N GLY A 80 -7.63 -2.90 -4.04
CA GLY A 80 -8.10 -1.85 -3.14
C GLY A 80 -7.26 -0.60 -3.15
N ALA A 81 -7.96 0.51 -2.93
CA ALA A 81 -7.40 1.83 -2.65
C ALA A 81 -6.72 1.93 -1.27
N SER A 82 -6.90 0.95 -0.39
CA SER A 82 -6.52 1.05 1.02
C SER A 82 -5.02 1.27 1.24
N GLY A 83 -4.14 0.65 0.45
CA GLY A 83 -2.69 0.96 0.50
C GLY A 83 -2.39 2.44 0.21
N ALA A 84 -3.06 3.04 -0.77
CA ALA A 84 -2.92 4.47 -1.07
C ALA A 84 -3.46 5.36 0.06
N LEU A 85 -4.56 4.97 0.72
CA LEU A 85 -5.12 5.65 1.88
C LEU A 85 -4.17 5.63 3.09
N PHE A 86 -3.54 4.48 3.35
CA PHE A 86 -2.47 4.39 4.34
C PHE A 86 -1.29 5.29 3.98
N GLY A 87 -1.00 5.45 2.69
CA GLY A 87 -0.06 6.45 2.20
C GLY A 87 -0.43 7.88 2.59
N LEU A 88 -1.70 8.26 2.48
CA LEU A 88 -2.15 9.58 2.94
C LEU A 88 -1.95 9.76 4.46
N LEU A 89 -2.22 8.71 5.26
CA LEU A 89 -1.93 8.72 6.71
C LEU A 89 -0.44 8.87 7.01
N GLY A 90 0.44 8.19 6.27
CA GLY A 90 1.90 8.37 6.37
C GLY A 90 2.33 9.79 6.00
N GLY A 91 1.73 10.35 4.95
CA GLY A 91 1.93 11.74 4.54
C GLY A 91 1.55 12.73 5.64
N MET A 92 0.39 12.53 6.28
CA MET A 92 -0.04 13.32 7.43
C MET A 92 0.93 13.25 8.61
N LEU A 93 1.51 12.07 8.89
CA LEU A 93 2.49 11.93 9.96
C LEU A 93 3.77 12.74 9.67
N SER A 94 4.22 12.72 8.42
CA SER A 94 5.42 13.44 7.98
C SER A 94 5.22 14.95 7.99
N GLU A 95 4.02 15.38 7.60
CA GLU A 95 3.57 16.77 7.69
C GLU A 95 3.57 17.24 9.16
N LEU A 96 2.99 16.44 10.06
CA LEU A 96 2.97 16.73 11.50
C LEU A 96 4.38 16.84 12.09
N ILE A 97 5.29 15.95 11.73
CA ILE A 97 6.70 15.98 12.16
C ILE A 97 7.39 17.23 11.63
N THR A 98 7.18 17.56 10.35
CA THR A 98 7.83 18.71 9.70
C THR A 98 7.35 20.04 10.27
N ASN A 99 6.08 20.11 10.68
CA ASN A 99 5.40 21.32 11.15
C ASN A 99 5.09 21.27 12.66
N TRP A 100 5.85 20.48 13.43
CA TRP A 100 5.64 20.21 14.85
C TRP A 100 5.37 21.44 15.72
N THR A 101 6.01 22.57 15.41
CA THR A 101 5.91 23.83 16.16
C THR A 101 4.62 24.60 15.92
N ILE A 102 3.85 24.28 14.87
CA ILE A 102 2.61 24.97 14.51
C ILE A 102 1.42 24.41 15.31
N TYR A 103 1.46 23.13 15.68
CA TYR A 103 0.36 22.45 16.36
C TYR A 103 0.32 22.79 17.85
N ALA A 104 -0.74 23.48 18.29
CA ALA A 104 -0.97 23.80 19.69
C ALA A 104 -1.01 22.53 20.58
N ASN A 105 -1.76 21.51 20.16
CA ASN A 105 -1.90 20.22 20.84
C ASN A 105 -1.21 19.08 20.07
N LYS A 106 0.08 19.26 19.76
CA LYS A 106 0.90 18.33 18.98
C LYS A 106 0.91 16.88 19.48
N VAL A 107 0.97 16.67 20.79
CA VAL A 107 0.97 15.31 21.38
C VAL A 107 -0.37 14.63 21.15
N ALA A 108 -1.49 15.34 21.35
CA ALA A 108 -2.82 14.77 21.10
C ALA A 108 -2.99 14.43 19.61
N ALA A 109 -2.60 15.32 18.70
CA ALA A 109 -2.67 15.06 17.27
C ALA A 109 -1.83 13.84 16.85
N LEU A 110 -0.60 13.73 17.36
CA LEU A 110 0.28 12.59 17.10
C LEU A 110 -0.34 11.29 17.65
N THR A 111 -0.78 11.29 18.90
CA THR A 111 -1.38 10.11 19.54
C THR A 111 -2.64 9.67 18.80
N THR A 112 -3.53 10.60 18.43
CA THR A 112 -4.73 10.26 17.64
C THR A 112 -4.36 9.63 16.31
N LEU A 113 -3.39 10.21 15.58
CA LEU A 113 -2.96 9.68 14.29
C LEU A 113 -2.34 8.28 14.43
N LEU A 114 -1.46 8.07 15.41
CA LEU A 114 -0.85 6.77 15.70
C LEU A 114 -1.89 5.74 16.12
N CYS A 115 -2.88 6.11 16.93
CA CYS A 115 -3.99 5.23 17.29
C CYS A 115 -4.80 4.82 16.04
N ILE A 116 -5.11 5.76 15.15
CA ILE A 116 -5.82 5.44 13.90
C ILE A 116 -5.00 4.45 13.06
N ILE A 117 -3.71 4.69 12.88
CA ILE A 117 -2.82 3.80 12.12
C ILE A 117 -2.78 2.41 12.77
N ALA A 118 -2.58 2.34 14.08
CA ALA A 118 -2.50 1.08 14.83
C ALA A 118 -3.82 0.28 14.75
N ILE A 119 -4.96 0.94 14.90
CA ILE A 119 -6.28 0.29 14.78
C ILE A 119 -6.49 -0.25 13.37
N ASN A 120 -6.16 0.53 12.32
CA ASN A 120 -6.33 0.05 10.96
C ASN A 120 -5.39 -1.12 10.63
N LEU A 121 -4.14 -1.10 11.09
CA LEU A 121 -3.21 -2.23 10.95
C LEU A 121 -3.67 -3.46 11.73
N ALA A 122 -4.30 -3.28 12.91
CA ALA A 122 -4.88 -4.37 13.68
C ALA A 122 -6.08 -4.99 12.98
N VAL A 123 -6.96 -4.18 12.37
CA VAL A 123 -8.02 -4.65 11.47
C VAL A 123 -7.43 -5.36 10.25
N GLY A 124 -6.25 -4.94 9.79
CA GLY A 124 -5.47 -5.58 8.74
C GLY A 124 -5.01 -7.02 9.05
N LEU A 125 -5.09 -7.47 10.31
CA LEU A 125 -4.80 -8.86 10.70
C LEU A 125 -5.97 -9.81 10.43
N LEU A 126 -7.13 -9.29 10.02
CA LEU A 126 -8.28 -10.09 9.62
C LEU A 126 -7.99 -10.81 8.28
N PRO A 127 -8.56 -12.02 8.09
CA PRO A 127 -8.36 -12.75 6.84
C PRO A 127 -8.89 -11.96 5.64
N HIS A 128 -8.21 -12.10 4.50
CA HIS A 128 -8.48 -11.39 3.24
C HIS A 128 -8.14 -9.89 3.23
N VAL A 129 -7.50 -9.36 4.29
CA VAL A 129 -6.93 -8.00 4.30
C VAL A 129 -5.43 -8.07 4.03
N ASP A 130 -4.98 -7.20 3.13
CA ASP A 130 -3.58 -7.13 2.71
C ASP A 130 -2.82 -6.10 3.55
N ASN A 131 -2.31 -6.53 4.69
CA ASN A 131 -1.61 -5.63 5.61
C ASN A 131 -0.23 -5.21 5.07
N TYR A 132 0.37 -6.01 4.18
CA TYR A 132 1.61 -5.63 3.49
C TYR A 132 1.38 -4.45 2.55
N ALA A 133 0.24 -4.41 1.85
CA ALA A 133 -0.15 -3.24 1.08
C ALA A 133 -0.33 -2.00 1.95
N HIS A 134 -0.89 -2.15 3.15
CA HIS A 134 -1.05 -1.05 4.11
C HIS A 134 0.28 -0.52 4.62
N ILE A 135 1.19 -1.41 5.04
CA ILE A 135 2.53 -1.05 5.52
C ILE A 135 3.34 -0.39 4.41
N GLY A 136 3.37 -0.98 3.21
CA GLY A 136 4.12 -0.46 2.06
C GLY A 136 3.58 0.89 1.60
N GLY A 137 2.26 1.05 1.61
CA GLY A 137 1.60 2.31 1.33
C GLY A 137 1.93 3.38 2.36
N PHE A 138 1.82 3.07 3.65
CA PHE A 138 2.16 3.96 4.75
C PHE A 138 3.62 4.44 4.69
N LEU A 139 4.58 3.53 4.54
CA LEU A 139 5.99 3.87 4.47
C LEU A 139 6.29 4.76 3.25
N SER A 140 5.73 4.40 2.09
CA SER A 140 5.88 5.21 0.87
C SER A 140 5.31 6.61 1.08
N GLY A 141 4.09 6.70 1.60
CA GLY A 141 3.41 7.97 1.87
C GLY A 141 4.12 8.83 2.91
N PHE A 142 4.73 8.21 3.91
CA PHE A 142 5.57 8.88 4.90
C PHE A 142 6.75 9.59 4.22
N PHE A 143 7.58 8.86 3.48
CA PHE A 143 8.70 9.51 2.78
C PHE A 143 8.21 10.51 1.71
N LEU A 144 7.11 10.22 1.02
CA LEU A 144 6.52 11.15 0.03
C LEU A 144 5.97 12.42 0.69
N GLY A 145 5.54 12.36 1.95
CA GLY A 145 5.13 13.51 2.74
C GLY A 145 6.25 14.54 2.90
N PHE A 146 7.48 14.07 3.18
CA PHE A 146 8.66 14.95 3.20
C PHE A 146 9.07 15.48 1.81
N VAL A 147 8.55 14.91 0.72
CA VAL A 147 8.84 15.38 -0.64
C VAL A 147 7.79 16.37 -1.12
N PHE A 148 6.51 16.02 -1.00
CA PHE A 148 5.39 16.73 -1.60
C PHE A 148 4.59 17.60 -0.61
N LEU A 149 4.57 17.27 0.68
CA LEU A 149 3.76 17.97 1.70
C LEU A 149 4.59 18.94 2.56
N ILE A 150 5.74 19.40 2.06
CA ILE A 150 6.54 20.42 2.73
C ILE A 150 5.85 21.79 2.68
N ARG A 151 5.67 22.41 3.85
CA ARG A 151 5.27 23.82 3.99
C ARG A 151 6.49 24.74 4.12
N PRO A 152 6.52 25.87 3.42
CA PRO A 152 7.48 26.92 3.73
C PRO A 152 7.14 27.56 5.08
N GLN A 153 8.18 27.81 5.88
CA GLN A 153 8.04 28.49 7.16
C GLN A 153 8.16 30.00 6.93
N PHE A 154 7.16 30.77 7.36
CA PHE A 154 7.21 32.23 7.29
C PHE A 154 7.97 32.76 8.50
N LYS A 155 8.98 33.60 8.26
CA LYS A 155 9.66 34.31 9.35
C LYS A 155 8.69 35.37 9.87
N TRP A 156 8.20 35.18 11.10
CA TRP A 156 7.34 36.15 11.76
C TRP A 156 8.15 37.42 12.06
N ILE A 157 7.69 38.57 11.55
CA ILE A 157 8.25 39.89 11.87
C ILE A 157 7.43 40.45 13.02
N ASN A 158 8.09 40.75 14.15
CA ASN A 158 7.41 41.31 15.32
C ASN A 158 7.01 42.76 15.03
N GLN A 159 5.72 42.98 14.76
CA GLN A 159 5.17 44.30 14.40
C GLN A 159 5.41 45.37 15.48
N LYS A 160 5.53 44.97 16.76
CA LYS A 160 5.81 45.90 17.87
C LYS A 160 7.21 46.51 17.84
N ALA A 161 8.15 45.91 17.12
CA ALA A 161 9.51 46.41 16.95
C ALA A 161 9.70 47.25 15.67
N CYS A 162 8.63 47.47 14.90
CA CYS A 162 8.70 48.24 13.66
C CYS A 162 8.47 49.74 13.92
N PRO A 163 9.35 50.62 13.42
CA PRO A 163 9.13 52.07 13.43
C PRO A 163 7.83 52.46 12.70
N PRO A 164 7.18 53.58 13.07
CA PRO A 164 6.06 54.12 12.30
C PRO A 164 6.46 54.36 10.85
N GLY A 165 5.72 53.78 9.90
CA GLY A 165 6.02 53.86 8.46
C GLY A 165 6.83 52.68 7.89
N TYR A 166 7.12 51.64 8.67
CA TYR A 166 7.80 50.44 8.16
C TYR A 166 6.91 49.64 7.20
N ILE A 167 7.24 49.66 5.91
CA ILE A 167 6.68 48.75 4.91
C ILE A 167 7.38 47.40 5.09
N ALA A 168 6.66 46.42 5.65
CA ALA A 168 7.21 45.09 5.82
C ALA A 168 7.57 44.50 4.44
N PRO A 169 8.83 44.07 4.22
CA PRO A 169 9.16 43.39 2.98
C PRO A 169 8.31 42.13 2.86
N PRO A 170 7.93 41.71 1.62
CA PRO A 170 7.14 40.51 1.42
C PRO A 170 7.80 39.35 2.16
N ALA A 171 7.01 38.65 2.98
CA ALA A 171 7.50 37.57 3.83
C ALA A 171 8.25 36.55 2.97
N LYS A 172 9.58 36.52 3.09
CA LYS A 172 10.41 35.56 2.35
C LYS A 172 10.19 34.17 2.94
N SER A 173 9.26 33.44 2.33
CA SER A 173 9.08 32.00 2.47
C SER A 173 10.44 31.32 2.26
N LYS A 174 11.01 30.73 3.32
CA LYS A 174 12.25 29.95 3.26
C LYS A 174 12.05 28.63 3.99
N HIS A 175 12.43 27.54 3.33
CA HIS A 175 12.53 26.25 3.99
C HIS A 175 13.73 26.24 4.94
N LYS A 176 13.58 25.54 6.07
CA LYS A 176 14.65 25.34 7.04
C LYS A 176 15.61 24.27 6.54
N THR A 177 16.87 24.30 6.99
CA THR A 177 17.89 23.32 6.59
C THR A 177 17.45 21.88 6.82
N TYR A 178 16.81 21.57 7.95
CA TYR A 178 16.30 20.23 8.24
C TYR A 178 15.24 19.76 7.23
N GLN A 179 14.40 20.67 6.70
CA GLN A 179 13.40 20.32 5.69
C GLN A 179 14.07 19.89 4.38
N TYR A 180 15.15 20.56 3.97
CA TYR A 180 15.94 20.15 2.81
C TYR A 180 16.63 18.79 3.04
N VAL A 181 17.19 18.57 4.23
CA VAL A 181 17.82 17.29 4.57
C VAL A 181 16.79 16.15 4.50
N LEU A 182 15.62 16.32 5.15
CA LEU A 182 14.53 15.33 5.10
C LEU A 182 14.04 15.09 3.67
N TRP A 183 13.93 16.16 2.86
CA TRP A 183 13.55 16.07 1.46
C TRP A 183 14.54 15.22 0.65
N ILE A 184 15.85 15.51 0.74
CA ILE A 184 16.90 14.77 0.01
C ILE A 184 16.93 13.30 0.46
N VAL A 185 16.95 13.05 1.77
CA VAL A 185 17.01 11.70 2.32
C VAL A 185 15.79 10.88 1.90
N SER A 186 14.59 11.47 2.00
CA SER A 186 13.35 10.77 1.61
C SER A 186 13.31 10.48 0.11
N LEU A 187 13.80 11.39 -0.73
CA LEU A 187 13.89 11.18 -2.17
C LEU A 187 14.82 10.01 -2.50
N ILE A 188 16.00 9.94 -1.85
CA ILE A 188 16.94 8.81 -2.02
C ILE A 188 16.29 7.50 -1.58
N VAL A 189 15.66 7.48 -0.40
CA VAL A 189 15.01 6.27 0.14
C VAL A 189 13.91 5.76 -0.79
N ILE A 190 13.08 6.64 -1.35
CA ILE A 190 12.02 6.25 -2.30
C ILE A 190 12.63 5.68 -3.59
N LEU A 191 13.59 6.39 -4.19
CA LEU A 191 14.19 5.96 -5.46
C LEU A 191 14.92 4.61 -5.30
N VAL A 192 15.73 4.47 -4.26
CA VAL A 192 16.45 3.22 -3.98
C VAL A 192 15.46 2.11 -3.58
N GLY A 193 14.50 2.39 -2.72
CA GLY A 193 13.52 1.41 -2.26
C GLY A 193 12.66 0.86 -3.39
N PHE A 194 12.12 1.73 -4.25
CA PHE A 194 11.31 1.28 -5.39
C PHE A 194 12.13 0.57 -6.46
N THR A 195 13.35 1.01 -6.74
CA THR A 195 14.22 0.32 -7.71
C THR A 195 14.59 -1.08 -7.21
N LEU A 196 15.05 -1.20 -5.96
CA LEU A 196 15.37 -2.49 -5.35
C LEU A 196 14.15 -3.40 -5.26
N GLY A 197 13.00 -2.87 -4.81
CA GLY A 197 11.76 -3.63 -4.71
C GLY A 197 11.27 -4.13 -6.08
N MET A 198 11.29 -3.28 -7.10
CA MET A 198 10.92 -3.68 -8.46
C MET A 198 11.86 -4.73 -9.04
N VAL A 199 13.18 -4.57 -8.85
CA VAL A 199 14.16 -5.56 -9.31
C VAL A 199 13.96 -6.89 -8.59
N ALA A 200 13.73 -6.88 -7.28
CA ALA A 200 13.45 -8.09 -6.50
C ALA A 200 12.16 -8.79 -6.99
N LEU A 201 11.09 -8.03 -7.19
CA LEU A 201 9.81 -8.55 -7.68
C LEU A 201 9.96 -9.19 -9.06
N LEU A 202 10.59 -8.48 -10.00
CA LEU A 202 10.77 -8.98 -11.38
C LEU A 202 11.73 -10.17 -11.46
N ARG A 203 12.60 -10.36 -10.45
CA ARG A 203 13.43 -11.57 -10.30
C ARG A 203 12.68 -12.72 -9.63
N GLY A 204 11.42 -12.55 -9.25
CA GLY A 204 10.63 -13.57 -8.56
C GLY A 204 11.06 -13.81 -7.12
N VAL A 205 11.70 -12.83 -6.47
CA VAL A 205 12.11 -12.95 -5.06
C VAL A 205 10.89 -12.88 -4.17
N ASN A 206 10.70 -13.92 -3.35
CA ASN A 206 9.71 -13.93 -2.29
C ASN A 206 10.39 -13.65 -0.94
N VAL A 207 10.11 -12.49 -0.36
CA VAL A 207 10.72 -12.04 0.89
C VAL A 207 10.15 -12.82 2.08
N ASN A 208 8.93 -13.34 1.97
CA ASN A 208 8.32 -14.14 3.03
C ASN A 208 9.09 -15.44 3.30
N ASP A 209 9.80 -16.00 2.31
CA ASP A 209 10.62 -17.21 2.49
C ASP A 209 11.85 -16.98 3.38
N HIS A 210 12.24 -15.71 3.56
CA HIS A 210 13.40 -15.31 4.37
C HIS A 210 13.01 -14.94 5.81
N CYS A 211 11.73 -15.07 6.17
CA CYS A 211 11.20 -14.57 7.44
C CYS A 211 10.10 -15.48 7.99
N SER A 212 10.40 -16.19 9.08
CA SER A 212 9.50 -17.16 9.69
C SER A 212 8.29 -16.57 10.41
N TRP A 213 8.24 -15.25 10.65
CA TRP A 213 7.15 -14.58 11.36
C TRP A 213 6.32 -13.65 10.45
N CYS A 214 6.76 -13.46 9.21
CA CYS A 214 6.18 -12.49 8.29
C CYS A 214 4.73 -12.83 7.91
N HIS A 215 4.34 -14.10 7.88
CA HIS A 215 2.95 -14.47 7.61
C HIS A 215 1.96 -13.94 8.65
N TYR A 216 2.40 -13.75 9.92
CA TYR A 216 1.55 -13.20 10.98
C TYR A 216 1.23 -11.71 10.81
N LEU A 217 2.01 -10.98 10.02
CA LEU A 217 1.73 -9.57 9.75
C LEU A 217 0.49 -9.39 8.89
N SER A 218 0.16 -10.35 8.01
CA SER A 218 -1.03 -10.26 7.17
C SER A 218 -2.24 -11.00 7.75
N CYS A 219 -2.03 -12.03 8.58
CA CYS A 219 -3.13 -12.73 9.23
C CYS A 219 -2.65 -13.47 10.48
N VAL A 220 -3.35 -13.28 11.60
CA VAL A 220 -3.09 -14.03 12.85
C VAL A 220 -4.23 -15.04 13.06
N PRO A 221 -3.97 -16.36 13.12
CA PRO A 221 -5.01 -17.35 13.32
C PRO A 221 -5.58 -17.26 14.75
N THR A 222 -6.91 -17.31 14.89
CA THR A 222 -7.59 -17.27 16.19
C THR A 222 -8.69 -18.34 16.26
N SER A 223 -9.34 -18.53 17.42
CA SER A 223 -10.48 -19.44 17.54
C SER A 223 -11.70 -19.03 16.69
N LEU A 224 -11.75 -17.77 16.25
CA LEU A 224 -12.84 -17.19 15.46
C LEU A 224 -12.61 -17.26 13.94
N TRP A 225 -11.35 -17.35 13.48
CA TRP A 225 -11.03 -17.41 12.05
C TRP A 225 -9.69 -18.12 11.76
N SER A 226 -9.59 -18.71 10.57
CA SER A 226 -8.36 -19.33 10.08
C SER A 226 -7.68 -18.49 9.00
N CYS A 227 -6.35 -18.48 9.02
CA CYS A 227 -5.50 -17.77 8.06
C CYS A 227 -5.05 -18.65 6.89
N ASN A 228 -5.63 -19.84 6.76
CA ASN A 228 -5.44 -20.63 5.57
C ASN A 228 -6.12 -19.87 4.43
N SER A 229 -5.33 -19.12 3.66
CA SER A 229 -5.61 -18.98 2.24
C SER A 229 -5.93 -20.40 1.78
N ARG A 230 -7.09 -20.63 1.15
CA ARG A 230 -7.37 -21.94 0.59
C ARG A 230 -6.24 -22.21 -0.40
N GLN A 231 -5.19 -22.90 0.04
CA GLN A 231 -4.27 -23.57 -0.84
C GLN A 231 -5.17 -24.58 -1.50
N VAL A 232 -5.65 -24.15 -2.66
CA VAL A 232 -6.43 -24.99 -3.51
C VAL A 232 -5.46 -26.03 -4.02
N SER A 233 -5.30 -27.10 -3.25
CA SER A 233 -4.56 -28.28 -3.63
C SER A 233 -5.52 -29.15 -4.43
N CYS A 234 -5.16 -29.42 -5.68
CA CYS A 234 -5.86 -30.42 -6.47
C CYS A 234 -4.93 -31.60 -6.68
N GLN A 235 -5.46 -32.79 -6.46
CA GLN A 235 -4.85 -34.00 -6.94
C GLN A 235 -5.04 -34.06 -8.46
N SER A 236 -3.97 -34.29 -9.20
CA SER A 236 -4.04 -34.44 -10.65
C SER A 236 -3.74 -35.88 -11.04
N ALA A 237 -4.53 -36.44 -11.94
CA ALA A 237 -4.31 -37.75 -12.55
C ALA A 237 -4.38 -37.58 -14.08
N GLN A 238 -3.28 -37.89 -14.76
CA GLN A 238 -3.18 -37.70 -16.20
C GLN A 238 -3.30 -39.05 -16.91
N LEU A 239 -4.21 -39.13 -17.89
CA LEU A 239 -4.37 -40.28 -18.78
C LEU A 239 -4.31 -39.78 -20.23
N GLY A 240 -3.14 -39.86 -20.86
CA GLY A 240 -2.91 -39.31 -22.20
C GLY A 240 -3.04 -37.77 -22.24
N ASN A 241 -3.93 -37.25 -23.09
CA ASN A 241 -4.20 -35.81 -23.24
C ASN A 241 -5.27 -35.27 -22.27
N GLN A 242 -5.76 -36.12 -21.37
CA GLN A 242 -6.79 -35.78 -20.39
C GLN A 242 -6.15 -35.65 -19.00
N LEU A 243 -6.41 -34.52 -18.35
CA LEU A 243 -6.03 -34.22 -16.98
C LEU A 243 -7.29 -34.23 -16.11
N ASN A 244 -7.41 -35.22 -15.23
CA ASN A 244 -8.42 -35.23 -14.19
C ASN A 244 -7.89 -34.45 -12.98
N LEU A 245 -8.53 -33.34 -12.64
CA LEU A 245 -8.22 -32.57 -11.44
C LEU A 245 -9.29 -32.84 -10.40
N THR A 246 -8.88 -33.16 -9.18
CA THR A 246 -9.75 -33.36 -8.02
C THR A 246 -9.37 -32.38 -6.94
N CYS A 247 -10.31 -31.52 -6.57
CA CYS A 247 -10.15 -30.56 -5.51
C CYS A 247 -10.07 -31.23 -4.13
N MET A 248 -9.00 -31.01 -3.39
CA MET A 248 -8.85 -31.56 -2.03
C MET A 248 -9.75 -30.87 -0.99
N SER A 249 -10.16 -29.62 -1.23
CA SER A 249 -10.95 -28.87 -0.25
C SER A 249 -12.44 -29.16 -0.28
N ASN A 250 -13.01 -29.56 -1.43
CA ASN A 250 -14.45 -29.79 -1.59
C ASN A 250 -14.79 -31.12 -2.29
N GLY A 251 -13.79 -31.91 -2.71
CA GLY A 251 -13.98 -33.19 -3.39
C GLY A 251 -14.51 -33.13 -4.82
N LYS A 252 -14.72 -31.94 -5.41
CA LYS A 252 -15.14 -31.81 -6.80
C LYS A 252 -14.03 -32.28 -7.73
N SER A 253 -14.36 -33.10 -8.73
CA SER A 253 -13.44 -33.50 -9.80
C SER A 253 -13.97 -33.07 -11.16
N ASN A 254 -13.07 -32.71 -12.07
CA ASN A 254 -13.42 -32.43 -13.47
C ASN A 254 -12.27 -32.80 -14.41
N LEU A 255 -12.64 -33.10 -15.66
CA LEU A 255 -11.75 -33.55 -16.71
C LEU A 255 -11.43 -32.39 -17.66
N TYR A 256 -10.14 -32.14 -17.86
CA TYR A 256 -9.64 -31.08 -18.72
C TYR A 256 -8.76 -31.67 -19.83
N TYR A 257 -8.86 -31.13 -21.04
CA TYR A 257 -7.97 -31.49 -22.14
C TYR A 257 -6.79 -30.53 -22.18
N LEU A 258 -5.59 -31.04 -21.95
CA LEU A 258 -4.37 -30.24 -21.91
C LEU A 258 -3.39 -30.70 -22.99
N SER A 259 -2.99 -29.76 -23.83
CA SER A 259 -1.94 -29.93 -24.84
C SER A 259 -0.65 -29.30 -24.28
N GLY A 260 0.14 -30.09 -23.54
CA GLY A 260 1.45 -29.70 -22.99
C GLY A 260 1.51 -29.46 -21.47
N ASP A 261 2.71 -29.57 -20.90
CA ASP A 261 3.05 -29.49 -19.46
C ASP A 261 3.13 -28.05 -18.91
N ASP A 262 2.10 -27.22 -19.15
CA ASP A 262 2.07 -25.87 -18.58
C ASP A 262 1.54 -25.89 -17.14
N LEU A 263 2.45 -26.07 -16.17
CA LEU A 263 2.17 -26.10 -14.72
C LEU A 263 1.28 -24.93 -14.25
N SER A 264 1.40 -23.77 -14.90
CA SER A 264 0.64 -22.57 -14.57
C SER A 264 -0.85 -22.69 -14.90
N LYS A 265 -1.21 -23.42 -15.98
CA LYS A 265 -2.61 -23.70 -16.34
C LYS A 265 -3.26 -24.66 -15.38
N VAL A 266 -2.53 -25.69 -14.92
CA VAL A 266 -3.03 -26.69 -13.97
C VAL A 266 -3.49 -26.02 -12.67
N GLN A 267 -2.70 -25.08 -12.16
CA GLN A 267 -3.00 -24.38 -10.91
C GLN A 267 -4.19 -23.41 -11.06
N GLN A 268 -4.37 -22.82 -12.24
CA GLN A 268 -5.55 -22.00 -12.56
C GLN A 268 -6.84 -22.83 -12.66
N LEU A 269 -6.79 -23.97 -13.35
CA LEU A 269 -7.93 -24.89 -13.46
C LEU A 269 -8.31 -25.46 -12.11
N CYS A 270 -7.31 -25.78 -11.29
CA CYS A 270 -7.50 -26.20 -9.91
C CYS A 270 -8.21 -25.13 -9.07
N ALA A 271 -7.75 -23.88 -9.12
CA ALA A 271 -8.41 -22.76 -8.45
C ALA A 271 -9.87 -22.57 -8.91
N GLN A 272 -10.15 -22.76 -10.20
CA GLN A 272 -11.50 -22.66 -10.77
C GLN A 272 -12.41 -23.81 -10.33
N LEU A 273 -11.88 -25.04 -10.23
CA LEU A 273 -12.61 -26.23 -9.81
C LEU A 273 -13.05 -26.18 -8.34
N CYS A 274 -12.20 -25.59 -7.49
CA CYS A 274 -12.42 -25.53 -6.06
C CYS A 274 -13.20 -24.32 -5.56
N ASN A 275 -13.49 -23.38 -6.46
CA ASN A 275 -14.45 -22.30 -6.21
C ASN A 275 -15.90 -22.82 -6.26
#